data_AF-A0A7X3NUP3-F1
#
_entry.id   AF-A0A7X3NUP3-F1
#
_cell.length_a   1.000
_cell.length_b   1.000
_cell.length_c   1.000
_cell.angle_alpha   90.00
_cell.angle_beta   90.00
_cell.angle_gamma   90.00
#
_symmetry.space_group_name_H-M   'P 1'
#
loop_
_entity.id
_entity.type
_entity.pdbx_description
1 polymer ?
#
loop_
_entity_poly.entity_id
_entity_poly.type
_entity_poly.pdbx_seq_one_letter_code
_entity_poly.pdbx_strand_id
1 'polypeptide(L)'
;MASQTGENWRVLTDGIGTRVVIDKFAVDGTTVYGAGNAGSYRLNTRMQWEQISSEVPNAIISDLVIANDKLYSATDLISGVKEEGLFYISLEENEKK
;
A
#
# COMPACT_ATOMS: atom_id res chain seq x y z
N MET A 1 -2.07 -12.02 19.05
CA MET A 1 -3.35 -12.68 18.71
C MET A 1 -3.85 -12.07 17.41
N ALA A 2 -4.01 -12.88 16.35
CA ALA A 2 -4.69 -12.48 15.11
C ALA A 2 -6.09 -13.10 15.13
N SER A 3 -7.11 -12.40 14.63
CA SER A 3 -8.48 -12.90 14.58
C SER A 3 -8.58 -14.10 13.65
N GLN A 4 -9.01 -15.25 14.16
CA GLN A 4 -9.38 -16.40 13.31
C GLN A 4 -10.88 -16.41 12.96
N THR A 5 -11.69 -15.68 13.74
CA THR A 5 -13.17 -15.66 13.63
C THR A 5 -13.73 -14.30 13.24
N GLY A 6 -12.90 -13.26 13.11
CA GLY A 6 -13.37 -11.89 12.89
C GLY A 6 -13.92 -11.21 14.15
N GLU A 7 -13.89 -11.89 15.31
CA GLU A 7 -14.41 -11.35 16.58
C GLU A 7 -13.47 -10.36 17.25
N ASN A 8 -12.15 -10.49 17.00
CA ASN A 8 -11.13 -9.62 17.62
C ASN A 8 -10.32 -8.87 16.56
N TRP A 9 -10.54 -7.57 16.44
CA TRP A 9 -9.76 -6.72 15.55
C TRP A 9 -8.58 -6.10 16.29
N ARG A 10 -7.42 -6.06 15.64
CA ARG A 10 -6.26 -5.32 16.12
C ARG A 10 -5.76 -4.35 15.05
N VAL A 11 -5.31 -3.19 15.50
CA VAL A 11 -4.67 -2.21 14.61
C VAL A 11 -3.27 -2.71 14.24
N LEU A 12 -2.94 -2.62 12.95
CA LEU A 12 -1.58 -2.85 12.46
C LEU A 12 -0.90 -1.49 12.29
N THR A 13 0.26 -1.33 12.91
CA THR A 13 1.04 -0.08 12.92
C THR A 13 2.30 -0.24 12.08
N ASP A 14 3.06 0.83 11.90
CA ASP A 14 4.43 0.73 11.39
C ASP A 14 5.42 0.20 12.46
N GLY A 15 6.72 0.26 12.12
CA GLY A 15 7.83 -0.15 12.97
C GLY A 15 7.98 0.63 14.29
N ILE A 16 7.40 1.83 14.39
CA ILE A 16 7.52 2.73 15.55
C ILE A 16 6.18 2.95 16.28
N GLY A 17 5.10 2.32 15.81
CA GLY A 17 3.78 2.38 16.44
C GLY A 17 2.80 3.39 15.82
N THR A 18 3.16 4.03 14.70
CA THR A 18 2.26 4.94 13.98
C THR A 18 1.14 4.14 13.31
N ARG A 19 -0.08 4.68 13.38
CA ARG A 19 -1.21 4.14 12.62
C ARG A 19 -1.12 4.64 11.18
N VAL A 20 -0.83 3.73 10.25
CA VAL A 20 -0.78 4.02 8.82
C VAL A 20 -2.19 3.98 8.24
N VAL A 21 -2.56 5.00 7.47
CA VAL A 21 -3.84 5.05 6.74
C VAL A 21 -3.65 4.33 5.41
N ILE A 22 -4.42 3.26 5.20
CA ILE A 22 -4.40 2.44 3.98
C ILE A 22 -5.80 2.52 3.36
N ASP A 23 -5.90 3.14 2.19
CA ASP A 23 -7.17 3.39 1.49
C ASP A 23 -7.52 2.29 0.49
N LYS A 24 -6.49 1.63 -0.05
CA LYS A 24 -6.58 0.49 -0.97
C LYS A 24 -5.50 -0.53 -0.64
N PHE A 25 -5.78 -1.80 -0.90
CA PHE A 25 -4.82 -2.88 -0.70
C PHE A 25 -4.88 -3.89 -1.82
N ALA A 26 -3.75 -4.56 -2.05
CA ALA A 26 -3.58 -5.64 -3.01
C ALA A 26 -2.81 -6.78 -2.34
N VAL A 27 -2.97 -8.00 -2.85
CA VAL A 27 -2.32 -9.18 -2.29
C VAL A 27 -1.59 -9.91 -3.39
N ASP A 28 -0.36 -10.33 -3.11
CA ASP A 28 0.41 -11.25 -3.94
C ASP A 28 0.85 -12.45 -3.08
N GLY A 29 0.25 -13.61 -3.35
CA GLY A 29 0.36 -14.79 -2.50
C GLY A 29 -0.08 -14.52 -1.06
N THR A 30 0.88 -14.47 -0.13
CA THR A 30 0.65 -14.16 1.29
C THR A 30 1.08 -12.75 1.68
N THR A 31 1.63 -11.98 0.75
CA THR A 31 2.14 -10.63 1.00
C THR A 31 1.02 -9.62 0.75
N VAL A 32 0.79 -8.75 1.72
CA VAL A 32 -0.21 -7.68 1.63
C VAL A 32 0.48 -6.36 1.34
N TYR A 33 -0.02 -5.65 0.35
CA TYR A 33 0.40 -4.30 0.00
C TYR A 33 -0.75 -3.35 0.22
N GLY A 34 -0.45 -2.13 0.60
CA GLY A 34 -1.44 -1.09 0.82
C GLY A 34 -0.95 0.25 0.29
N ALA A 35 -1.86 1.10 -0.13
CA ALA A 35 -1.55 2.46 -0.53
C ALA A 35 -2.53 3.43 0.14
N GLY A 36 -2.01 4.61 0.47
CA GLY A 36 -2.79 5.70 1.03
C GLY A 36 -2.10 7.04 0.79
N ASN A 37 -2.58 8.08 1.46
CA ASN A 37 -2.13 9.45 1.30
C ASN A 37 -0.64 9.71 1.65
N ALA A 38 0.01 8.79 2.36
CA ALA A 38 1.41 8.92 2.79
C ALA A 38 2.38 8.03 1.99
N GLY A 39 1.89 7.18 1.10
CA GLY A 39 2.72 6.33 0.25
C GLY A 39 2.16 4.94 0.05
N SER A 40 3.02 4.08 -0.48
CA SER A 40 2.78 2.65 -0.63
C SER A 40 3.54 1.88 0.43
N TYR A 41 2.91 0.82 0.96
CA TYR A 41 3.38 0.04 2.09
C TYR A 41 3.28 -1.46 1.80
N ARG A 42 4.19 -2.22 2.39
CA ARG A 42 4.18 -3.69 2.45
C ARG A 42 3.99 -4.13 3.90
N LEU A 43 3.11 -5.08 4.14
CA LEU A 43 2.95 -5.67 5.47
C LEU A 43 4.06 -6.70 5.69
N ASN A 44 4.95 -6.44 6.65
CA ASN A 44 6.05 -7.33 6.95
C ASN A 44 5.61 -8.54 7.80
N THR A 45 6.52 -9.49 7.98
CA THR A 45 6.28 -10.74 8.74
C THR A 45 5.95 -10.53 10.22
N ARG A 46 6.24 -9.34 10.78
CA ARG A 46 5.88 -8.95 12.15
C ARG A 46 4.50 -8.29 12.24
N MET A 47 3.75 -8.28 11.14
CA MET A 47 2.46 -7.60 11.01
C MET A 47 2.58 -6.08 11.22
N GLN A 48 3.66 -5.50 10.72
CA GLN A 48 3.88 -4.06 10.72
C GLN A 48 3.98 -3.53 9.29
N TRP A 49 3.43 -2.34 9.05
CA TRP A 49 3.54 -1.68 7.76
C TRP A 49 4.95 -1.13 7.56
N GLU A 50 5.59 -1.53 6.47
CA GLU A 50 6.86 -1.02 5.99
C GLU A 50 6.62 -0.15 4.75
N GLN A 51 7.06 1.09 4.77
CA GLN A 51 6.91 1.98 3.62
C GLN A 51 7.88 1.55 2.51
N ILE A 52 7.35 1.23 1.34
CA ILE A 52 8.14 0.83 0.16
C ILE A 52 8.30 1.96 -0.85
N SER A 53 7.41 2.95 -0.82
CA SER A 53 7.56 4.20 -1.56
C SER A 53 6.85 5.33 -0.82
N SER A 54 7.52 6.49 -0.75
CA SER A 54 6.93 7.75 -0.27
C SER A 54 6.29 8.56 -1.39
N GLU A 55 6.35 8.08 -2.62
CA GLU A 55 5.68 8.73 -3.75
C GLU A 55 4.17 8.50 -3.64
N VAL A 56 3.42 9.59 -3.73
CA VAL A 56 1.97 9.61 -3.65
C VAL A 56 1.47 10.37 -4.86
N PRO A 57 0.65 9.75 -5.73
CA PRO A 57 -0.05 10.51 -6.75
C PRO A 57 -0.89 11.60 -6.08
N ASN A 58 -0.93 12.81 -6.61
CA ASN A 58 -1.74 13.90 -6.04
C ASN A 58 -3.23 13.72 -6.41
N ALA A 59 -3.78 12.55 -6.09
CA ALA A 59 -5.07 12.06 -6.53
C ALA A 59 -5.61 10.98 -5.59
N ILE A 60 -6.92 10.70 -5.67
CA ILE A 60 -7.53 9.61 -4.89
C ILE A 60 -7.19 8.29 -5.58
N ILE A 61 -6.63 7.34 -4.84
CA ILE A 61 -6.41 5.98 -5.36
C ILE A 61 -7.76 5.26 -5.41
N SER A 62 -8.25 5.00 -6.62
CA SER A 62 -9.50 4.30 -6.87
C SER A 62 -9.32 2.79 -6.86
N ASP A 63 -8.16 2.30 -7.32
CA ASP A 63 -7.84 0.87 -7.30
C ASP A 63 -6.34 0.61 -7.15
N LEU A 64 -6.01 -0.58 -6.65
CA LEU A 64 -4.65 -1.05 -6.42
C LEU A 64 -4.53 -2.51 -6.84
N VAL A 65 -3.67 -2.81 -7.81
CA VAL A 65 -3.48 -4.18 -8.33
C VAL A 65 -2.01 -4.53 -8.45
N ILE A 66 -1.68 -5.81 -8.33
CA ILE A 66 -0.31 -6.31 -8.53
C ILE A 66 -0.26 -7.11 -9.82
N ALA A 67 0.74 -6.82 -10.65
CA ALA A 67 1.04 -7.61 -11.83
C ALA A 67 2.52 -7.46 -12.20
N ASN A 68 3.19 -8.57 -12.54
CA ASN A 68 4.58 -8.59 -13.02
C ASN A 68 5.54 -7.79 -12.11
N ASP A 69 5.57 -8.12 -10.81
CA ASP A 69 6.42 -7.47 -9.80
C ASP A 69 6.25 -5.95 -9.72
N LYS A 70 5.04 -5.47 -10.05
CA LYS A 70 4.67 -4.05 -9.95
C LYS A 70 3.37 -3.89 -9.19
N LEU A 71 3.33 -2.86 -8.36
CA LEU A 71 2.12 -2.38 -7.72
C LEU A 71 1.57 -1.22 -8.53
N TYR A 72 0.43 -1.43 -9.18
CA TYR A 72 -0.24 -0.43 -10.00
C TYR A 72 -1.33 0.29 -9.20
N SER A 73 -1.30 1.62 -9.25
CA SER A 73 -2.29 2.50 -8.62
C SER A 73 -3.08 3.23 -9.69
N ALA A 74 -4.39 2.96 -9.76
CA ALA A 74 -5.31 3.74 -10.57
C ALA A 74 -5.78 4.95 -9.75
N THR A 75 -5.77 6.13 -10.36
CA THR A 75 -6.13 7.38 -9.69
C THR A 75 -7.31 8.07 -10.36
N ASP A 76 -8.21 8.58 -9.52
CA ASP A 76 -9.34 9.41 -9.92
C ASP A 76 -9.06 10.89 -9.63
N LEU A 77 -9.65 11.77 -10.45
CA LEU A 77 -9.48 13.22 -10.37
C LEU A 77 -9.86 13.81 -9.01
N ILE A 78 -8.95 14.60 -8.40
CA ILE A 78 -9.33 15.60 -7.41
C ILE A 78 -9.38 16.96 -8.11
N SER A 79 -10.60 17.41 -8.41
CA SER A 79 -10.96 18.80 -8.78
C SER A 79 -9.95 19.57 -9.66
N GLY A 80 -9.73 19.12 -10.89
CA GLY A 80 -9.15 19.95 -11.96
C GLY A 80 -7.63 19.92 -12.13
N VAL A 81 -6.90 19.13 -11.35
CA VAL A 81 -5.47 18.86 -11.58
C VAL A 81 -5.34 17.55 -12.34
N LYS A 82 -4.74 17.56 -13.55
CA LYS A 82 -4.57 16.38 -14.42
C LYS A 82 -3.54 15.40 -13.84
N GLU A 83 -3.94 14.59 -12.87
CA GLU A 83 -3.18 13.39 -12.44
C GLU A 83 -4.08 12.14 -12.45
N GLU A 84 -4.95 12.04 -13.45
CA GLU A 84 -5.63 10.80 -13.80
C GLU A 84 -4.64 9.88 -14.51
N GLY A 85 -4.54 8.64 -14.07
CA GLY A 85 -3.68 7.69 -14.74
C GLY A 85 -3.49 6.39 -13.98
N LEU A 86 -2.70 5.54 -14.61
CA LEU A 86 -2.20 4.31 -14.02
C LEU A 86 -0.73 4.53 -13.68
N PHE A 87 -0.43 4.60 -12.39
CA PHE A 87 0.94 4.71 -11.88
C PHE A 87 1.42 3.34 -11.44
N TYR A 88 2.73 3.13 -11.37
CA TYR A 88 3.27 1.91 -10.77
C TYR A 88 4.57 2.15 -10.03
N ILE A 89 4.84 1.31 -9.04
CA ILE A 89 6.17 1.15 -8.44
C ILE A 89 6.67 -0.28 -8.67
N SER A 90 7.99 -0.45 -8.77
CA SER A 90 8.60 -1.77 -8.80
C SER A 90 8.61 -2.38 -7.40
N LEU A 91 8.31 -3.68 -7.32
CA LEU A 91 8.41 -4.48 -6.11
C LEU A 91 9.70 -5.31 -6.04
N GLU A 92 10.50 -5.30 -7.11
CA GLU A 92 11.82 -5.92 -7.11
C GLU A 92 12.67 -5.31 -5.99
N GLU A 93 13.30 -6.16 -5.18
CA GLU A 93 14.23 -5.68 -4.17
C GLU A 93 15.42 -5.08 -4.91
N ASN A 94 15.59 -3.76 -4.77
CA ASN A 94 16.83 -3.11 -5.19
C ASN A 94 17.97 -3.74 -4.36
N GLU A 95 18.69 -4.69 -4.96
CA GLU A 95 19.96 -5.16 -4.42
C GLU A 95 20.85 -3.93 -4.22
N LYS A 96 20.97 -3.48 -2.96
CA LYS A 96 21.90 -2.43 -2.60
C LYS A 96 23.30 -2.97 -2.91
N LYS A 97 23.85 -2.54 -4.03
CA LYS A 97 25.26 -2.71 -4.38
C LYS A 97 26.16 -1.91 -3.44
#